data_AF-A0A6J5E777-F1
#
_entry.id   AF-A0A6J5E777-F1
#
_cell.length_a   1.000
_cell.length_b   1.000
_cell.length_c   1.000
_cell.angle_alpha   90.00
_cell.angle_beta   90.00
_cell.angle_gamma   90.00
#
_symmetry.space_group_name_H-M   'P 1'
#
loop_
_entity.id
_entity.type
_entity.pdbx_description
1 polymer ?
#
loop_
_entity_poly.entity_id
_entity_poly.type
_entity_poly.pdbx_seq_one_letter_code
_entity_poly.pdbx_strand_id
1 'polypeptide(L)'
;MHREDAAPAVGALAAGFDGARYLCFGFGERRFVFERDHGVFAAVGALFPSHAALLMTVLRAPPQDAFGASSVIDLRIGKKGLAGLNAFLQSSVQTGDAGTPVKLGDGPYEGSVFFAATFTYDAFHTCNIWTARALRAAGLPVSDSLFADGVMRDAAGIAASQTVSGR
;
A
#
# COMPACT_ATOMS: atom_id res chain seq x y z
N MET A 1 2.53 0.27 -7.80
CA MET A 1 1.99 0.80 -9.07
C MET A 1 3.10 1.50 -9.84
N HIS A 2 3.00 1.64 -11.17
CA HIS A 2 3.93 2.49 -11.92
C HIS A 2 3.70 3.97 -11.55
N ARG A 3 4.76 4.78 -11.53
CA ARG A 3 4.65 6.21 -11.17
C ARG A 3 3.81 6.99 -12.19
N GLU A 4 3.85 6.61 -13.46
CA GLU A 4 3.07 7.25 -14.53
C GLU A 4 1.56 7.02 -14.41
N ASP A 5 1.14 5.97 -13.70
CA ASP A 5 -0.25 5.65 -13.43
C ASP A 5 -0.80 6.39 -12.19
N ALA A 6 0.06 7.08 -11.45
CA ALA A 6 -0.34 7.81 -10.25
C ALA A 6 -1.03 9.13 -10.62
N ALA A 7 -2.23 9.36 -10.08
CA ALA A 7 -2.90 10.64 -10.14
C ALA A 7 -2.07 11.72 -9.43
N PRO A 8 -2.22 13.02 -9.75
CA PRO A 8 -1.37 14.09 -9.22
C PRO A 8 -1.22 14.08 -7.69
N ALA A 9 -2.31 13.84 -6.95
CA ALA A 9 -2.28 13.78 -5.48
C ALA A 9 -1.43 12.61 -4.94
N VAL A 10 -1.51 11.45 -5.57
CA VAL A 10 -0.71 10.26 -5.20
C VAL A 10 0.74 10.43 -5.64
N GLY A 11 0.96 10.97 -6.85
CA GLY A 11 2.30 11.27 -7.36
C GLY A 11 3.05 12.30 -6.52
N ALA A 12 2.34 13.28 -5.93
CA ALA A 12 2.91 14.28 -5.03
C ALA A 12 3.53 13.69 -3.75
N LEU A 13 3.11 12.49 -3.33
CA LEU A 13 3.74 11.79 -2.19
C LEU A 13 5.22 11.46 -2.46
N ALA A 14 5.58 11.29 -3.73
CA ALA A 14 6.95 11.03 -4.16
C ALA A 14 7.72 12.31 -4.56
N ALA A 15 7.22 13.49 -4.17
CA ALA A 15 7.94 14.74 -4.36
C ALA A 15 9.29 14.71 -3.64
N GLY A 16 10.34 15.18 -4.31
CA GLY A 16 11.72 15.12 -3.79
C GLY A 16 12.45 13.78 -4.05
N PHE A 17 11.78 12.78 -4.62
CA PHE A 17 12.43 11.55 -5.08
C PHE A 17 12.54 11.49 -6.60
N ASP A 18 13.72 11.82 -7.10
CA ASP A 18 14.04 11.76 -8.53
C ASP A 18 14.09 10.32 -9.02
N GLY A 19 13.79 10.07 -10.30
CA GLY A 19 13.99 8.76 -10.94
C GLY A 19 13.13 7.61 -10.42
N ALA A 20 12.12 7.87 -9.60
CA ALA A 20 11.17 6.85 -9.16
C ALA A 20 10.35 6.31 -10.34
N ARG A 21 10.38 5.00 -10.56
CA ARG A 21 9.60 4.31 -11.60
C ARG A 21 8.35 3.64 -11.05
N TYR A 22 8.42 3.18 -9.80
CA TYR A 22 7.31 2.55 -9.10
C TYR A 22 7.08 3.21 -7.75
N LEU A 23 5.81 3.26 -7.36
CA LEU A 23 5.37 3.64 -6.03
C LEU A 23 4.81 2.39 -5.34
N CYS A 24 5.40 2.06 -4.20
CA CYS A 24 4.98 0.98 -3.32
C CYS A 24 4.36 1.58 -2.07
N PHE A 25 3.23 1.02 -1.65
CA PHE A 25 2.50 1.49 -0.48
C PHE A 25 2.33 0.36 0.51
N GLY A 26 2.59 0.66 1.78
CA GLY A 26 2.29 -0.20 2.92
C GLY A 26 1.47 0.58 3.95
N PHE A 27 0.62 -0.13 4.68
CA PHE A 27 -0.17 0.43 5.77
C PHE A 27 0.17 -0.33 7.04
N GLY A 28 0.44 0.39 8.13
CA GLY A 28 0.87 -0.25 9.36
C GLY A 28 0.58 0.60 10.58
N GLU A 29 0.66 -0.05 11.74
CA GLU A 29 0.49 0.64 13.01
C GLU A 29 1.66 1.59 13.27
N ARG A 30 1.41 2.86 13.55
CA ARG A 30 2.47 3.88 13.69
C ARG A 30 3.48 3.53 14.79
N ARG A 31 3.06 2.93 15.93
CA ARG A 31 4.00 2.57 17.02
C ARG A 31 4.86 1.37 16.64
N PHE A 32 4.28 0.33 16.07
CA PHE A 32 5.00 -0.86 15.59
C PHE A 32 6.00 -0.54 14.48
N VAL A 33 5.72 0.48 13.69
CA VAL A 33 6.57 0.98 12.61
C VAL A 33 7.79 1.77 13.14
N PHE A 34 7.69 2.38 14.32
CA PHE A 34 8.77 3.18 14.93
C PHE A 34 9.51 2.46 16.07
N GLU A 35 8.93 1.43 16.70
CA GLU A 35 9.55 0.65 17.78
C GLU A 35 10.12 -0.69 17.26
N ARG A 36 11.38 -1.01 17.61
CA ARG A 36 12.16 -2.17 17.11
C ARG A 36 11.83 -3.53 17.75
N ASP A 37 10.80 -3.62 18.59
CA ASP A 37 10.54 -4.83 19.39
C ASP A 37 9.34 -5.63 18.85
N HIS A 38 9.64 -6.75 18.16
CA HIS A 38 8.68 -7.56 17.41
C HIS A 38 8.15 -8.76 18.22
N GLY A 39 7.73 -8.52 19.47
CA GLY A 39 7.14 -9.56 20.32
C GLY A 39 5.70 -9.94 19.93
N VAL A 40 5.26 -11.15 20.31
CA VAL A 40 3.86 -11.65 20.11
C VAL A 40 2.82 -10.70 20.72
N PHE A 41 3.17 -10.00 21.80
CA PHE A 41 2.32 -8.99 22.43
C PHE A 41 2.16 -7.70 21.60
N ALA A 42 3.11 -7.37 20.73
CA ALA A 42 3.03 -6.23 19.83
C ALA A 42 2.05 -6.51 18.66
N ALA A 43 1.96 -7.77 18.20
CA ALA A 43 0.96 -8.20 17.23
C ALA A 43 -0.48 -8.15 17.78
N VAL A 44 -0.66 -8.35 19.10
CA VAL A 44 -1.95 -8.17 19.79
C VAL A 44 -2.24 -6.69 20.08
N GLY A 45 -1.20 -5.90 20.39
CA GLY A 45 -1.30 -4.44 20.56
C GLY A 45 -1.78 -3.72 19.30
N ALA A 46 -1.37 -4.21 18.13
CA ALA A 46 -1.83 -3.74 16.82
C ALA A 46 -3.34 -3.94 16.58
N LEU A 47 -4.07 -4.68 17.43
CA LEU A 47 -5.52 -4.81 17.30
C LEU A 47 -6.29 -3.71 18.06
N PHE A 48 -5.62 -2.89 18.86
CA PHE A 48 -6.22 -1.73 19.54
C PHE A 48 -6.19 -0.49 18.66
N PRO A 49 -7.22 0.39 18.71
CA PRO A 49 -7.27 1.61 17.93
C PRO A 49 -6.01 2.46 18.14
N SER A 50 -5.20 2.57 17.10
CA SER A 50 -4.02 3.44 17.12
C SER A 50 -3.90 4.20 15.81
N HIS A 51 -3.16 5.31 15.85
CA HIS A 51 -2.91 6.10 14.66
C HIS A 51 -2.14 5.24 13.65
N ALA A 52 -2.69 5.02 12.47
CA ALA A 52 -1.98 4.30 11.42
C ALA A 52 -0.99 5.21 10.69
N ALA A 53 0.03 4.60 10.10
CA ALA A 53 0.95 5.25 9.18
C ALA A 53 0.86 4.59 7.80
N LEU A 54 0.88 5.40 6.76
CA LEU A 54 1.09 4.95 5.39
C LEU A 54 2.58 5.08 5.06
N LEU A 55 3.22 3.96 4.76
CA LEU A 55 4.57 3.92 4.19
C LEU A 55 4.46 4.03 2.68
N MET A 56 5.08 5.04 2.10
CA MET A 56 5.33 5.10 0.66
C MET A 56 6.83 4.86 0.42
N THR A 57 7.15 3.96 -0.50
CA THR A 57 8.52 3.69 -0.95
C THR A 57 8.59 3.86 -2.46
N VAL A 58 9.60 4.58 -2.96
CA VAL A 58 9.89 4.68 -4.39
C VAL A 58 10.87 3.58 -4.80
N LEU A 59 10.61 2.95 -5.95
CA LEU A 59 11.57 2.03 -6.57
C LEU A 59 12.04 2.58 -7.91
N ARG A 60 13.36 2.51 -8.13
CA ARG A 60 14.04 2.87 -9.38
C ARG A 60 14.24 1.68 -10.32
N ALA A 61 14.06 0.48 -9.80
CA ALA A 61 14.09 -0.79 -10.52
C ALA A 61 12.73 -1.49 -10.41
N PRO A 62 12.43 -2.49 -11.25
CA PRO A 62 11.24 -3.32 -11.12
C PRO A 62 11.10 -3.91 -9.70
N PRO A 63 9.87 -4.03 -9.16
CA PRO A 63 9.66 -4.60 -7.82
C PRO A 63 10.26 -6.01 -7.63
N GLN A 64 10.38 -6.78 -8.71
CA GLN A 64 10.96 -8.12 -8.71
C GLN A 64 12.43 -8.12 -8.27
N ASP A 65 13.17 -7.05 -8.55
CA ASP A 65 14.58 -6.91 -8.16
C ASP A 65 14.71 -6.60 -6.66
N ALA A 66 13.72 -5.90 -6.08
CA ALA A 66 13.72 -5.52 -4.68
C ALA A 66 13.16 -6.60 -3.76
N PHE A 67 12.11 -7.33 -4.19
CA PHE A 67 11.37 -8.29 -3.35
C PHE A 67 11.57 -9.75 -3.76
N GLY A 68 12.24 -10.00 -4.90
CA GLY A 68 12.33 -11.30 -5.54
C GLY A 68 11.09 -11.58 -6.40
N ALA A 69 11.31 -12.15 -7.59
CA ALA A 69 10.25 -12.39 -8.58
C ALA A 69 9.10 -13.27 -8.06
N SER A 70 9.39 -14.22 -7.17
CA SER A 70 8.36 -15.08 -6.54
C SER A 70 7.45 -14.35 -5.56
N SER A 71 7.85 -13.17 -5.09
CA SER A 71 7.12 -12.37 -4.10
C SER A 71 6.28 -11.26 -4.74
N VAL A 72 6.32 -11.13 -6.07
CA VAL A 72 5.64 -10.07 -6.82
C VAL A 72 4.61 -10.69 -7.75
N ILE A 73 3.38 -10.20 -7.65
CA ILE A 73 2.27 -10.61 -8.51
C ILE A 73 1.85 -9.38 -9.32
N ASP A 74 1.98 -9.48 -10.65
CA ASP A 74 1.55 -8.43 -11.56
C ASP A 74 0.04 -8.55 -11.83
N LEU A 75 -0.69 -7.48 -11.51
CA LEU A 75 -2.13 -7.39 -11.70
C LEU A 75 -2.46 -6.32 -12.74
N ARG A 76 -3.21 -6.71 -13.77
CA ARG A 76 -3.70 -5.79 -14.79
C ARG A 76 -5.01 -5.15 -14.31
N ILE A 77 -5.09 -3.83 -14.33
CA ILE A 77 -6.30 -3.09 -13.99
C ILE A 77 -6.67 -2.14 -15.13
N GLY A 78 -7.96 -2.00 -15.41
CA GLY A 78 -8.46 -1.05 -16.42
C GLY A 78 -8.46 0.39 -15.89
N LYS A 79 -8.75 1.36 -16.77
CA LYS A 79 -8.79 2.80 -16.41
C LYS A 79 -9.68 3.11 -15.20
N LYS A 80 -10.87 2.50 -15.13
CA LYS A 80 -11.79 2.66 -13.98
C LYS A 80 -11.18 2.11 -12.70
N GLY A 81 -10.51 0.96 -12.78
CA GLY A 81 -9.81 0.37 -11.64
C GLY A 81 -8.65 1.25 -11.18
N LEU A 82 -7.84 1.76 -12.10
CA LEU A 82 -6.77 2.67 -11.77
C LEU A 82 -7.26 3.96 -11.10
N ALA A 83 -8.38 4.53 -11.56
CA ALA A 83 -9.01 5.68 -10.93
C ALA A 83 -9.48 5.36 -9.49
N GLY A 84 -10.10 4.19 -9.30
CA GLY A 84 -10.52 3.73 -7.98
C GLY A 84 -9.36 3.48 -7.01
N LEU A 85 -8.26 2.87 -7.49
CA LEU A 85 -7.05 2.70 -6.71
C LEU A 85 -6.44 4.04 -6.29
N ASN A 86 -6.32 4.99 -7.21
CA ASN A 86 -5.81 6.33 -6.90
C ASN A 86 -6.69 7.05 -5.87
N ALA A 87 -8.02 6.99 -6.01
CA ALA A 87 -8.93 7.58 -5.05
C ALA A 87 -8.79 6.95 -3.65
N PHE A 88 -8.60 5.63 -3.59
CA PHE A 88 -8.37 4.92 -2.33
C PHE A 88 -7.03 5.29 -1.68
N LEU A 89 -5.94 5.36 -2.45
CA LEU A 89 -4.64 5.79 -1.93
C LEU A 89 -4.67 7.23 -1.44
N GLN A 90 -5.35 8.12 -2.18
CA GLN A 90 -5.52 9.51 -1.78
C GLN A 90 -6.34 9.62 -0.48
N SER A 91 -7.44 8.88 -0.34
CA SER A 91 -8.24 8.91 0.89
C SER A 91 -7.54 8.25 2.09
N SER A 92 -6.54 7.39 1.84
CA SER A 92 -5.72 6.77 2.88
C SER A 92 -4.73 7.74 3.53
N VAL A 93 -4.41 8.87 2.89
CA VAL A 93 -3.45 9.86 3.40
C VAL A 93 -4.19 11.01 4.08
N GLN A 94 -3.80 11.31 5.32
CA GLN A 94 -4.27 12.51 5.99
C GLN A 94 -3.58 13.74 5.39
N THR A 95 -4.39 14.73 5.03
CA THR A 95 -3.93 16.04 4.54
C THR A 95 -4.20 17.12 5.57
N GLY A 96 -3.28 18.09 5.69
CA GLY A 96 -3.49 19.30 6.49
C GLY A 96 -4.37 20.34 5.78
N ASP A 97 -4.47 21.53 6.37
CA ASP A 97 -5.39 22.60 5.94
C ASP A 97 -5.19 23.06 4.48
N ALA A 98 -4.00 22.90 3.92
CA ALA A 98 -3.67 23.25 2.54
C ALA A 98 -3.78 22.06 1.56
N GLY A 99 -4.36 20.93 1.97
CA GLY A 99 -4.38 19.70 1.17
C GLY A 99 -3.03 19.00 1.05
N THR A 100 -2.03 19.44 1.83
CA THR A 100 -0.69 18.87 1.84
C THR A 100 -0.66 17.58 2.68
N PRO A 101 -0.07 16.48 2.18
CA PRO A 101 0.14 15.26 2.94
C PRO A 101 0.88 15.51 4.26
N VAL A 102 0.36 15.00 5.37
CA VAL A 102 1.01 15.13 6.69
C VAL A 102 2.15 14.11 6.78
N LYS A 103 3.39 14.56 6.58
CA LYS A 103 4.60 13.73 6.72
C LYS A 103 4.91 13.48 8.20
N LEU A 104 5.09 12.22 8.57
CA LEU A 104 5.48 11.80 9.93
C LEU A 104 7.00 11.67 10.09
N GLY A 105 7.71 11.38 9.00
CA GLY A 105 9.16 11.19 9.01
C GLY A 105 9.63 10.37 7.81
N ASP A 106 10.94 10.13 7.76
CA ASP A 106 11.51 9.23 6.76
C ASP A 106 11.21 7.77 7.11
N GLY A 107 11.08 6.93 6.09
CA GLY A 107 10.85 5.50 6.25
C GLY A 107 12.15 4.72 6.47
N PRO A 108 12.05 3.40 6.77
CA PRO A 108 13.21 2.58 7.12
C PRO A 108 14.13 2.25 5.93
N TYR A 109 13.68 2.53 4.71
CA TYR A 109 14.41 2.25 3.47
C TYR A 109 14.77 3.56 2.77
N GLU A 110 15.85 3.56 1.99
CA GLU A 110 16.14 4.66 1.07
C GLU A 110 14.94 4.89 0.14
N GLY A 111 14.55 6.16 -0.03
CA GLY A 111 13.42 6.48 -0.90
C GLY A 111 12.05 6.22 -0.26
N SER A 112 11.98 6.04 1.06
CA SER A 112 10.72 5.80 1.76
C SER A 112 10.35 6.90 2.77
N VAL A 113 9.06 7.12 2.95
CA VAL A 113 8.48 8.18 3.81
C VAL A 113 7.22 7.66 4.49
N PHE A 114 7.07 8.00 5.77
CA PHE A 114 5.82 7.81 6.50
C PHE A 114 4.92 9.03 6.39
N PHE A 115 3.66 8.80 6.07
CA PHE A 115 2.57 9.77 6.12
C PHE A 115 1.55 9.37 7.19
N ALA A 116 0.90 10.36 7.80
CA ALA A 116 -0.23 10.10 8.66
C ALA A 116 -1.38 9.54 7.81
N ALA A 117 -1.98 8.45 8.28
CA ALA A 117 -3.09 7.85 7.57
C ALA A 117 -4.43 8.35 8.12
N THR A 118 -5.43 8.48 7.25
CA THR A 118 -6.79 8.89 7.64
C THR A 118 -7.51 7.81 8.45
N PHE A 119 -7.19 6.54 8.19
CA PHE A 119 -7.84 5.40 8.84
C PHE A 119 -7.14 5.05 10.17
N THR A 120 -7.93 4.67 11.17
CA THR A 120 -7.43 4.07 12.41
C THR A 120 -6.93 2.66 12.11
N TYR A 121 -5.82 2.25 12.71
CA TYR A 121 -5.41 0.85 12.69
C TYR A 121 -6.22 0.11 13.77
N ASP A 122 -6.98 -0.89 13.37
CA ASP A 122 -7.76 -1.78 14.25
C ASP A 122 -7.93 -3.16 13.59
N ALA A 123 -8.60 -4.10 14.26
CA ALA A 123 -8.84 -5.45 13.73
C ALA A 123 -9.59 -5.49 12.38
N PHE A 124 -10.27 -4.41 12.00
CA PHE A 124 -10.97 -4.24 10.73
C PHE A 124 -10.20 -3.38 9.70
N HIS A 125 -9.02 -2.87 10.09
CA HIS A 125 -8.14 -2.02 9.29
C HIS A 125 -6.68 -2.45 9.45
N THR A 126 -6.41 -3.75 9.35
CA THR A 126 -5.03 -4.26 9.33
C THR A 126 -4.36 -3.95 7.99
N CYS A 127 -3.03 -4.14 7.92
CA CYS A 127 -2.27 -4.00 6.68
C CYS A 127 -2.83 -4.85 5.51
N ASN A 128 -3.27 -6.07 5.81
CA ASN A 128 -3.78 -7.02 4.83
C ASN A 128 -5.20 -6.68 4.40
N ILE A 129 -6.06 -6.27 5.33
CA ILE A 129 -7.40 -5.77 4.99
C ILE A 129 -7.28 -4.51 4.13
N TRP A 130 -6.44 -3.54 4.53
CA TRP A 130 -6.20 -2.32 3.75
C TRP A 130 -5.75 -2.63 2.32
N THR A 131 -4.82 -3.59 2.16
CA THR A 131 -4.37 -4.05 0.83
C THR A 131 -5.51 -4.67 0.03
N ALA A 132 -6.31 -5.54 0.64
CA ALA A 132 -7.49 -6.13 -0.01
C ALA A 132 -8.51 -5.05 -0.44
N ARG A 133 -8.74 -4.02 0.38
CA ARG A 133 -9.61 -2.89 0.04
C ARG A 133 -9.06 -2.07 -1.12
N ALA A 134 -7.74 -1.84 -1.17
CA ALA A 134 -7.09 -1.15 -2.29
C ALA A 134 -7.30 -1.90 -3.61
N LEU A 135 -7.12 -3.23 -3.59
CA LEU A 135 -7.34 -4.09 -4.76
C LEU A 135 -8.82 -4.11 -5.18
N ARG A 136 -9.76 -4.14 -4.22
CA ARG A 136 -11.19 -4.00 -4.52
C ARG A 136 -11.56 -2.64 -5.08
N ALA A 137 -10.96 -1.56 -4.57
CA ALA A 137 -11.12 -0.23 -5.16
C ALA A 137 -10.59 -0.19 -6.61
N ALA A 138 -9.59 -1.03 -6.91
CA ALA A 138 -9.10 -1.25 -8.27
C ALA A 138 -10.00 -2.16 -9.14
N GLY A 139 -11.14 -2.60 -8.61
CA GLY A 139 -12.11 -3.45 -9.31
C GLY A 139 -11.75 -4.94 -9.31
N LEU A 140 -10.82 -5.38 -8.47
CA LEU A 140 -10.40 -6.77 -8.37
C LEU A 140 -11.19 -7.51 -7.26
N PRO A 141 -11.63 -8.77 -7.49
CA PRO A 141 -12.45 -9.50 -6.53
C PRO A 141 -11.59 -10.16 -5.43
N VAL A 142 -11.07 -9.35 -4.50
CA VAL A 142 -10.22 -9.81 -3.38
C VAL A 142 -11.01 -9.76 -2.07
N SER A 143 -10.98 -10.84 -1.29
CA SER A 143 -11.62 -10.92 0.01
C SER A 143 -10.78 -10.26 1.11
N ASP A 144 -11.42 -9.77 2.17
CA ASP A 144 -10.69 -9.33 3.36
C ASP A 144 -9.97 -10.52 4.00
N SER A 145 -8.72 -10.31 4.40
CA SER A 145 -7.93 -11.31 5.12
C SER A 145 -7.07 -10.65 6.18
N LEU A 146 -6.93 -11.32 7.31
CA LEU A 146 -5.99 -10.92 8.36
C LEU A 146 -4.55 -11.34 8.01
N PHE A 147 -4.37 -12.31 7.12
CA PHE A 147 -3.08 -12.89 6.78
C PHE A 147 -2.69 -12.54 5.35
N ALA A 148 -1.39 -12.27 5.14
CA ALA A 148 -0.85 -11.93 3.82
C ALA A 148 -1.14 -13.06 2.82
N ASP A 149 -1.03 -14.32 3.24
CA ASP A 149 -1.28 -15.51 2.41
C ASP A 149 -2.69 -15.53 1.80
N GLY A 150 -3.69 -14.97 2.48
CA GLY A 150 -5.04 -14.86 1.92
C GLY A 150 -5.10 -13.89 0.76
N VAL A 151 -4.59 -12.67 0.97
CA VAL A 151 -4.54 -11.63 -0.07
C VAL A 151 -3.69 -12.06 -1.26
N MET A 152 -2.53 -12.66 -1.00
CA MET A 152 -1.62 -13.14 -2.03
C MET A 152 -2.22 -14.29 -2.85
N ARG A 153 -2.98 -15.19 -2.22
CA ARG A 153 -3.68 -16.27 -2.92
C ARG A 153 -4.75 -15.74 -3.87
N ASP A 154 -5.56 -14.79 -3.42
CA ASP A 154 -6.57 -14.14 -4.26
C ASP A 154 -5.91 -13.40 -5.43
N ALA A 155 -4.86 -12.63 -5.16
CA ALA A 155 -4.07 -11.94 -6.18
C ALA A 155 -3.49 -12.91 -7.22
N ALA A 156 -2.92 -14.03 -6.79
CA ALA A 156 -2.37 -15.05 -7.68
C ALA A 156 -3.45 -15.68 -8.56
N GLY A 157 -4.61 -16.01 -7.99
CA GLY A 157 -5.76 -16.53 -8.75
C GLY A 157 -6.26 -15.55 -9.80
N ILE A 158 -6.31 -14.26 -9.47
CA ILE A 158 -6.68 -13.19 -10.40
C ILE A 158 -5.65 -13.08 -11.53
N ALA A 159 -4.36 -12.99 -11.21
CA ALA A 159 -3.30 -12.90 -12.22
C ALA A 159 -3.32 -14.10 -13.20
N ALA A 160 -3.56 -15.30 -12.69
CA ALA A 160 -3.72 -16.50 -13.52
C ALA A 160 -4.90 -16.38 -14.50
N SER A 161 -6.07 -15.91 -14.03
CA SER A 161 -7.25 -15.71 -14.89
C SER A 161 -7.07 -14.61 -15.94
N GLN A 162 -6.32 -13.54 -15.62
CA GLN A 162 -5.97 -12.47 -16.56
C GLN A 162 -5.05 -12.96 -17.68
N THR A 163 -4.16 -13.90 -17.38
CA THR A 163 -3.28 -14.53 -18.38
C THR A 163 -4.06 -15.42 -19.35
N VAL A 164 -5.13 -16.06 -18.88
CA VAL A 164 -6.00 -16.87 -19.73
C VAL A 164 -6.90 -16.00 -20.61
N SER A 165 -7.47 -14.92 -20.07
CA SER A 165 -8.36 -14.02 -20.82
C SER A 165 -7.66 -13.08 -21.82
N GLY A 166 -6.33 -12.96 -21.73
CA GLY A 166 -5.52 -12.16 -22.66
C GLY A 166 -5.00 -12.93 -23.88
N ARG A 167 -5.38 -14.21 -24.03
CA ARG A 167 -5.18 -15.03 -25.23
C ARG A 167 -6.47 -15.12 -26.02
#